data_AF-A0A1A3I6I4-F1
#
_entry.id   AF-A0A1A3I6I4-F1
#
_cell.length_a   1.000
_cell.length_b   1.000
_cell.length_c   1.000
_cell.angle_alpha   90.00
_cell.angle_beta   90.00
_cell.angle_gamma   90.00
#
_symmetry.space_group_name_H-M   'P 1'
#
loop_
_entity.id
_entity.type
_entity.pdbx_description
1 polymer ?
#
loop_
_entity_poly.entity_id
_entity_poly.type
_entity_poly.pdbx_seq_one_letter_code
_entity_poly.pdbx_strand_id
1 'polypeptide(L)' 'MGVIMPGARVGRGAVVRHAILDKNVVVGPGEMVGVDLEKDRERFAISSGGVVAVGKGVWI' A
#
# COMPACT_ATOMS: atom_id res chain seq x y z
N MET A 1 10.82 -0.79 6.90
CA MET A 1 10.55 0.66 7.01
C MET A 1 9.49 1.00 5.97
N GLY A 2 8.33 1.53 6.37
CA GLY A 2 7.27 1.95 5.44
C GLY A 2 7.25 3.47 5.33
N VAL A 3 6.84 4.00 4.17
CA VAL A 3 6.75 5.45 3.93
C VAL A 3 5.32 5.78 3.53
N ILE A 4 4.71 6.72 4.27
CA ILE A 4 3.35 7.18 4.03
C ILE A 4 3.43 8.63 3.58
N MET A 5 3.01 8.90 2.35
CA MET A 5 2.99 10.26 1.82
C MET A 5 1.79 11.06 2.34
N PRO A 6 1.88 12.41 2.33
CA PRO A 6 0.80 13.27 2.79
C PRO A 6 -0.52 13.01 2.05
N GLY A 7 -1.63 12.98 2.78
CA GLY A 7 -2.97 12.73 2.24
C GLY A 7 -3.36 11.26 2.10
N ALA A 8 -2.45 10.33 2.43
CA ALA A 8 -2.81 8.92 2.49
C ALA A 8 -3.78 8.65 3.66
N ARG A 9 -4.83 7.88 3.41
CA ARG A 9 -5.86 7.50 4.40
C ARG A 9 -5.83 6.00 4.58
N VAL A 10 -5.70 5.55 5.83
CA VAL A 10 -5.71 4.12 6.15
C VAL A 10 -6.99 3.80 6.93
N GLY A 11 -7.80 2.91 6.36
CA GLY A 11 -9.06 2.45 6.92
C GLY A 11 -8.87 1.61 8.17
N ARG A 12 -9.93 1.50 8.96
CA ARG A 12 -9.89 0.75 10.23
C ARG A 12 -9.61 -0.73 9.96
N GLY A 13 -8.63 -1.31 10.66
CA GLY A 13 -8.24 -2.72 10.49
C GLY A 13 -7.41 -3.00 9.23
N ALA A 14 -7.04 -1.97 8.46
CA ALA A 14 -6.13 -2.14 7.35
C ALA A 14 -4.68 -2.34 7.84
N VAL A 15 -3.93 -3.17 7.14
CA VAL A 15 -2.54 -3.50 7.47
C VAL A 15 -1.65 -3.12 6.31
N VAL A 16 -0.72 -2.20 6.56
CA VAL A 16 0.25 -1.74 5.57
C VAL A 16 1.64 -2.10 6.09
N ARG A 17 2.32 -3.04 5.42
CA ARG A 17 3.68 -3.48 5.76
C ARG A 17 4.54 -3.44 4.52
N HIS A 18 5.81 -3.06 4.67
CA HIS A 18 6.76 -3.02 3.55
C HIS A 18 6.17 -2.36 2.30
N ALA A 19 5.45 -1.26 2.48
CA ALA A 19 4.76 -0.58 1.39
C ALA A 19 4.99 0.94 1.44
N ILE A 20 4.87 1.54 0.26
CA ILE A 20 4.96 2.96 -0.01
C ILE A 20 3.60 3.38 -0.55
N LEU A 21 2.91 4.23 0.20
CA LEU A 21 1.66 4.84 -0.23
C LEU A 21 1.97 6.25 -0.72
N ASP A 22 1.71 6.52 -2.00
CA ASP A 22 1.87 7.87 -2.58
C ASP A 22 0.72 8.80 -2.12
N LYS A 23 0.73 10.04 -2.59
CA LYS A 23 -0.20 11.10 -2.22
C LYS A 23 -1.64 10.70 -2.52
N ASN A 24 -2.53 10.99 -1.57
CA ASN A 24 -3.97 10.75 -1.68
C ASN A 24 -4.36 9.28 -1.88
N VAL A 25 -3.49 8.32 -1.53
CA VAL A 25 -3.86 6.90 -1.53
C VAL A 25 -4.85 6.62 -0.41
N VAL A 26 -5.93 5.91 -0.71
CA VAL A 26 -6.93 5.51 0.27
C VAL A 26 -6.91 3.99 0.39
N VAL A 27 -6.58 3.51 1.58
CA VAL A 27 -6.65 2.10 1.96
C VAL A 27 -7.97 1.88 2.69
N GLY A 28 -8.78 0.98 2.18
CA GLY A 28 -10.08 0.61 2.71
C GLY A 28 -9.96 -0.13 4.04
N PRO A 29 -11.04 -0.19 4.83
CA PRO A 29 -11.03 -0.94 6.07
C PRO A 29 -10.83 -2.44 5.80
N GLY A 30 -9.88 -3.06 6.50
CA GLY A 30 -9.55 -4.48 6.35
C GLY A 30 -8.63 -4.84 5.17
N GLU A 31 -8.19 -3.84 4.39
CA GLU A 31 -7.25 -4.08 3.29
C GLU A 31 -5.83 -4.39 3.78
N MET A 32 -5.08 -5.13 2.97
CA MET A 32 -3.76 -5.64 3.33
C MET A 32 -2.77 -5.34 2.21
N VAL A 33 -1.83 -4.43 2.48
CA VAL A 33 -0.83 -3.98 1.51
C VAL A 33 0.56 -4.37 1.97
N GLY A 34 1.30 -5.10 1.12
CA GLY A 34 2.62 -5.64 1.41
C GLY A 34 2.61 -6.66 2.56
N VAL A 35 1.48 -7.34 2.73
CA VAL A 35 1.33 -8.53 3.57
C VAL A 35 1.48 -9.79 2.72
N ASP A 36 0.95 -9.78 1.49
CA ASP A 36 0.96 -10.90 0.56
C ASP A 36 1.56 -10.44 -0.77
N LEU A 37 2.89 -10.59 -0.89
CA LEU A 37 3.64 -10.14 -2.05
C LEU A 37 3.17 -10.81 -3.35
N GLU A 38 2.62 -12.03 -3.31
CA GLU A 38 2.12 -12.70 -4.51
C GLU A 38 0.85 -12.03 -5.03
N LYS A 39 -0.09 -11.67 -4.14
CA LYS A 39 -1.29 -10.92 -4.53
C LYS A 39 -0.97 -9.47 -4.87
N ASP A 40 -0.06 -8.86 -4.12
CA ASP A 40 0.33 -7.48 -4.32
C ASP A 40 1.08 -7.28 -5.65
N ARG A 41 1.82 -8.28 -6.15
CA ARG A 41 2.54 -8.15 -7.44
C ARG A 41 1.59 -8.06 -8.63
N GLU A 42 0.38 -8.62 -8.52
CA GLU A 42 -0.62 -8.57 -9.58
C GLU A 42 -1.34 -7.21 -9.59
N ARG A 43 -1.35 -6.50 -8.46
CA ARG A 43 -2.11 -5.26 -8.26
C ARG A 43 -1.23 -4.00 -8.22
N PHE A 44 0.03 -4.13 -7.79
CA PHE A 44 0.92 -3.02 -7.48
C PHE A 44 2.36 -3.30 -7.95
N ALA A 45 3.16 -2.23 -8.01
CA ALA A 45 4.57 -2.35 -8.35
C ALA A 45 5.36 -2.82 -7.12
N ILE A 46 6.17 -3.87 -7.26
CA ILE A 46 7.04 -4.37 -6.19
C ILE A 46 8.50 -4.07 -6.54
N SER A 47 9.19 -3.38 -5.63
CA SER A 47 10.63 -3.16 -5.73
C SER A 47 11.41 -4.45 -5.45
N SER A 48 12.64 -4.56 -5.97
CA SER A 48 13.53 -5.71 -5.77
C SER A 48 13.79 -6.06 -4.29
N GLY A 49 13.60 -5.10 -3.39
CA GLY A 49 13.67 -5.30 -1.93
C GLY A 49 12.38 -5.80 -1.27
N GLY A 50 11.36 -6.19 -2.04
CA GLY A 50 10.06 -6.63 -1.53
C GLY A 50 9.20 -5.48 -0.99
N VAL A 51 9.35 -4.28 -1.55
CA VAL A 51 8.58 -3.10 -1.15
C VAL A 51 7.46 -2.83 -2.15
N VAL A 52 6.21 -2.83 -1.69
CA VAL A 52 5.02 -2.57 -2.51
C VAL A 52 4.84 -1.05 -2.70
N ALA A 53 4.70 -0.58 -3.93
CA ALA A 53 4.46 0.82 -4.25
C ALA A 53 3.04 1.00 -4.81
N VAL A 54 2.23 1.77 -4.09
CA VAL A 54 0.86 2.13 -4.47
C VAL A 54 0.87 3.52 -5.08
N GLY A 55 0.43 3.61 -6.34
CA GLY A 55 0.43 4.87 -7.11
C GLY A 55 -0.51 5.93 -6.54
N LYS A 56 -0.27 7.19 -6.92
CA LYS A 56 -1.05 8.36 -6.50
C LYS A 56 -2.55 8.20 -6.81
N GLY A 57 -3.40 8.52 -5.83
CA GLY A 57 -4.86 8.57 -6.00
C GLY A 57 -5.53 7.21 -6.20
N VAL A 58 -4.82 6.12 -5.89
CA VAL A 58 -5.38 4.76 -5.89
C VAL A 58 -6.25 4.58 -4.65
N TRP A 59 -7.40 3.94 -4.85
CA TRP A 59 -8.28 3.50 -3.78
C TRP A 59 -8.37 1.99 -3.82
N ILE A 60 -7.97 1.35 -2.74
CA ILE A 60 -8.05 -0.09 -2.51
C ILE A 60 -8.91 -0.38 -1.30
#